data_AF-A0A4S8X2P8-F1
#
_entry.id   AF-A0A4S8X2P8-F1
#
_cell.length_a   1.000
_cell.length_b   1.000
_cell.length_c   1.000
_cell.angle_alpha   90.00
_cell.angle_beta   90.00
_cell.angle_gamma   90.00
#
_symmetry.space_group_name_H-M   'P 1'
#
loop_
_entity.id
_entity.type
_entity.pdbx_description
1 polymer ?
#
loop_
_entity_poly.entity_id
_entity_poly.type
_entity_poly.pdbx_seq_one_letter_code
_entity_poly.pdbx_strand_id
1 'polypeptide(L)'
;MSLSFASVTLALVSIAPAFAAPAGNLLKRAAIPSYALTYAPYTYLQSGEGWFPSDIATHVKHMSVENDFKNVSTSVTLQTLNNFDSSTYLTSYDNVENNPAWLTSTYGKPDSKGYSAAPATIIAVEKNGFVDVFYFYFYSYNHGSLVLGSRVDNHVGDWEHSMIRFSTAGVPQNVYYSAHSSGTAYTYSAVQKVGVRPVVYSAAGSHANYATAGTQKIYPIVGNIVTDTTDAGSYWDVAQNYRGYYYDTASNTFTSAGGVGVGGTEQTAEGVNWLSWLGMWGDEQYPDSDKRQSCALGVSIIDRQSHYEASLLTRDQIDDLCHYQSGPTGPLDKNLGRTAVCQKEDNCTIKTKL
;
A
#
# COMPACT_ATOMS: atom_id res chain seq x y z
N MET A 1 -52.79 -19.19 71.82
CA MET A 1 -52.92 -17.93 71.06
C MET A 1 -51.59 -17.66 70.39
N SER A 2 -51.43 -18.07 69.13
CA SER A 2 -50.18 -17.87 68.38
C SER A 2 -50.31 -16.59 67.55
N LEU A 3 -49.48 -15.58 67.86
CA LEU A 3 -49.34 -14.38 67.04
C LEU A 3 -48.39 -14.66 65.88
N SER A 4 -48.88 -14.39 64.67
CA SER A 4 -48.13 -14.45 63.41
C SER A 4 -47.39 -13.13 63.19
N PHE A 5 -46.06 -13.17 63.04
CA PHE A 5 -45.27 -12.02 62.59
C PHE A 5 -44.95 -12.18 61.11
N ALA A 6 -45.54 -11.31 60.28
CA ALA A 6 -45.20 -11.17 58.88
C ALA A 6 -43.86 -10.42 58.75
N SER A 7 -42.86 -11.06 58.13
CA SER A 7 -41.59 -10.41 57.78
C SER A 7 -41.69 -9.83 56.37
N VAL A 8 -41.69 -8.51 56.28
CA VAL A 8 -41.58 -7.76 55.02
C VAL A 8 -40.12 -7.81 54.57
N THR A 9 -39.86 -8.43 53.41
CA THR A 9 -38.53 -8.45 52.80
C THR A 9 -38.34 -7.19 51.97
N LEU A 10 -37.46 -6.30 52.43
CA LEU A 10 -37.08 -5.07 51.73
C LEU A 10 -36.06 -5.43 50.64
N ALA A 11 -36.45 -5.34 49.37
CA ALA A 11 -35.54 -5.53 48.24
C ALA A 11 -34.63 -4.30 48.08
N LEU A 12 -33.36 -4.44 48.47
CA LEU A 12 -32.31 -3.47 48.19
C LEU A 12 -31.91 -3.58 46.70
N VAL A 13 -32.36 -2.60 45.89
CA VAL A 13 -31.86 -2.40 44.53
C VAL A 13 -30.47 -1.76 44.64
N SER A 14 -29.43 -2.57 44.47
CA SER A 14 -28.05 -2.10 44.32
C SER A 14 -27.86 -1.52 42.92
N ILE A 15 -27.92 -0.20 42.81
CA ILE A 15 -27.46 0.52 41.61
C ILE A 15 -25.93 0.49 41.65
N ALA A 16 -25.32 -0.46 40.95
CA ALA A 16 -23.89 -0.43 40.70
C ALA A 16 -23.58 0.71 39.72
N PRO A 17 -22.57 1.56 39.98
CA PRO A 17 -22.12 2.52 39.00
C PRO A 17 -21.57 1.75 37.79
N ALA A 18 -22.06 2.11 36.60
CA ALA A 18 -21.47 1.68 35.34
C ALA A 18 -20.04 2.25 35.29
N PHE A 19 -19.06 1.43 35.66
CA PHE A 19 -17.67 1.71 35.31
C PHE A 19 -17.60 1.70 33.79
N ALA A 20 -17.39 2.88 33.20
CA ALA A 20 -16.97 2.98 31.82
C ALA A 20 -15.73 2.08 31.66
N ALA A 21 -15.82 1.12 30.75
CA ALA A 21 -14.67 0.30 30.40
C ALA A 21 -13.52 1.22 29.96
N PRO A 22 -12.27 0.97 30.37
CA PRO A 22 -11.13 1.67 29.79
C PRO A 22 -11.15 1.44 28.27
N ALA A 23 -10.86 2.50 27.51
CA ALA A 23 -10.75 2.45 26.05
C ALA A 23 -9.92 1.21 25.65
N GLY A 24 -10.60 0.24 25.06
CA GLY A 24 -10.18 -1.15 25.02
C GLY A 24 -8.88 -1.35 24.25
N ASN A 25 -8.08 -2.27 24.77
CA ASN A 25 -6.95 -2.91 24.10
C ASN A 25 -7.21 -3.02 22.58
N LEU A 26 -6.33 -2.41 21.78
CA LEU A 26 -6.17 -2.74 20.36
C LEU A 26 -6.18 -4.27 20.27
N LEU A 27 -7.23 -4.85 19.68
CA LEU A 27 -7.48 -6.29 19.70
C LEU A 27 -6.38 -6.98 18.87
N LYS A 28 -5.27 -7.31 19.52
CA LYS A 28 -4.19 -8.08 18.91
C LYS A 28 -4.69 -9.50 18.66
N ARG A 29 -4.78 -9.88 17.39
CA ARG A 29 -4.99 -11.28 16.98
C ARG A 29 -3.70 -12.08 17.19
N ALA A 30 -3.77 -13.39 16.95
CA ALA A 30 -2.58 -14.23 16.88
C ALA A 30 -1.57 -13.66 15.86
N ALA A 31 -0.32 -14.11 15.93
CA ALA A 31 0.66 -13.79 14.90
C ALA A 31 0.12 -14.17 13.51
N ILE A 32 0.51 -13.43 12.46
CA ILE A 32 0.18 -13.82 11.08
C ILE A 32 0.52 -15.31 10.83
N PRO A 33 -0.24 -16.02 9.98
CA PRO A 33 -0.02 -17.45 9.77
C PRO A 33 1.42 -17.73 9.31
N SER A 34 2.06 -18.77 9.84
CA SER A 34 3.48 -19.04 9.55
C SER A 34 3.78 -19.22 8.06
N TYR A 35 2.82 -19.76 7.28
CA TYR A 35 2.95 -19.89 5.84
C TYR A 35 3.08 -18.54 5.12
N ALA A 36 2.55 -17.44 5.68
CA ALA A 36 2.77 -16.10 5.14
C ALA A 36 4.25 -15.72 5.14
N LEU A 37 5.01 -16.16 6.15
CA LEU A 37 6.45 -15.91 6.22
C LEU A 37 7.25 -16.95 5.44
N THR A 38 6.87 -18.23 5.51
CA THR A 38 7.53 -19.32 4.76
C THR A 38 7.51 -19.08 3.25
N TYR A 39 6.38 -18.59 2.72
CA TYR A 39 6.18 -18.34 1.30
C TYR A 39 6.26 -16.86 0.92
N ALA A 40 6.68 -15.99 1.85
CA ALA A 40 6.84 -14.56 1.59
C ALA A 40 7.63 -14.33 0.29
N PRO A 41 7.27 -13.36 -0.56
CA PRO A 41 7.96 -13.13 -1.82
C PRO A 41 9.47 -12.98 -1.67
N TYR A 42 10.21 -13.49 -2.66
CA TYR A 42 11.64 -13.22 -2.83
C TYR A 42 11.77 -12.02 -3.77
N THR A 43 11.84 -10.82 -3.20
CA THR A 43 11.74 -9.58 -3.98
C THR A 43 13.12 -9.08 -4.41
N TYR A 44 13.31 -8.83 -5.70
CA TYR A 44 14.43 -8.07 -6.22
C TYR A 44 13.99 -6.64 -6.50
N LEU A 45 14.76 -5.68 -6.00
CA LEU A 45 14.76 -4.31 -6.50
C LEU A 45 15.70 -4.28 -7.71
N GLN A 46 15.31 -3.56 -8.77
CA GLN A 46 16.15 -3.42 -9.96
C GLN A 46 17.54 -2.83 -9.59
N SER A 47 18.59 -3.26 -10.27
CA SER A 47 19.99 -2.99 -9.93
C SER A 47 20.40 -1.50 -9.92
N GLY A 48 19.66 -0.66 -10.63
CA GLY A 48 19.79 0.80 -10.68
C GLY A 48 18.81 1.56 -9.80
N GLU A 49 18.07 0.87 -8.91
CA GLU A 49 17.13 1.53 -7.99
C GLU A 49 17.85 2.59 -7.14
N GLY A 50 17.24 3.77 -7.06
CA GLY A 50 17.70 4.93 -6.30
C GLY A 50 16.69 5.40 -5.24
N TRP A 51 15.47 4.89 -5.26
CA TRP A 51 14.37 5.18 -4.36
C TRP A 51 14.01 3.88 -3.63
N PHE A 52 14.65 3.68 -2.48
CA PHE A 52 14.57 2.42 -1.75
C PHE A 52 13.31 2.33 -0.88
N PRO A 53 12.95 1.13 -0.39
CA PRO A 53 11.83 0.96 0.53
C PRO A 53 11.88 1.96 1.69
N SER A 54 10.72 2.51 2.03
CA SER A 54 10.57 3.54 3.04
C SER A 54 9.71 3.07 4.19
N ASP A 55 9.95 3.66 5.36
CA ASP A 55 9.06 3.52 6.49
C ASP A 55 7.98 4.60 6.44
N ILE A 56 6.72 4.19 6.40
CA ILE A 56 5.55 5.08 6.50
C ILE A 56 5.61 6.02 7.71
N ALA A 57 6.15 5.58 8.85
CA ALA A 57 6.29 6.40 10.05
C ALA A 57 7.37 7.48 9.90
N THR A 58 8.37 7.25 9.05
CA THR A 58 9.35 8.26 8.65
C THR A 58 8.72 9.21 7.63
N HIS A 59 8.05 8.67 6.61
CA HIS A 59 7.39 9.44 5.56
C HIS A 59 6.44 10.51 6.11
N VAL A 60 5.51 10.14 7.00
CA VAL A 60 4.51 11.10 7.56
C VAL A 60 5.14 12.25 8.36
N LYS A 61 6.38 12.12 8.85
CA LYS A 61 7.08 13.22 9.54
C LYS A 61 7.47 14.35 8.59
N HIS A 62 7.47 14.08 7.28
CA HIS A 62 7.80 15.04 6.23
C HIS A 62 6.57 15.61 5.54
N MET A 63 5.37 15.38 6.11
CA MET A 63 4.10 15.73 5.47
C MET A 63 3.26 16.69 6.31
N SER A 64 2.66 17.66 5.63
CA SER A 64 1.44 18.35 6.06
C SER A 64 0.21 17.60 5.51
N VAL A 65 -0.98 18.09 5.81
CA VAL A 65 -2.22 17.64 5.16
C VAL A 65 -2.84 18.83 4.43
N GLU A 66 -3.14 18.65 3.15
CA GLU A 66 -3.78 19.67 2.31
C GLU A 66 -5.01 19.13 1.58
N ASN A 67 -5.84 20.04 1.08
CA ASN A 67 -6.93 19.78 0.17
C ASN A 67 -7.09 20.99 -0.75
N ASP A 68 -7.04 20.80 -2.07
CA ASP A 68 -7.11 21.89 -3.06
C ASP A 68 -6.01 22.93 -2.78
N PHE A 69 -4.78 22.46 -2.57
CA PHE A 69 -3.58 23.25 -2.24
C PHE A 69 -3.73 24.20 -1.03
N LYS A 70 -4.66 23.89 -0.13
CA LYS A 70 -4.90 24.64 1.11
C LYS A 70 -4.55 23.78 2.30
N ASN A 71 -3.83 24.36 3.24
CA ASN A 71 -3.45 23.67 4.47
C ASN A 71 -4.68 23.29 5.31
N VAL A 72 -4.81 21.99 5.59
CA VAL A 72 -5.78 21.41 6.52
C VAL A 72 -5.12 21.15 7.87
N SER A 73 -3.88 20.65 7.86
CA SER A 73 -3.06 20.47 9.05
C SER A 73 -1.58 20.67 8.73
N THR A 74 -0.84 21.23 9.66
CA THR A 74 0.62 21.40 9.56
C THR A 74 1.41 20.23 10.14
N SER A 75 0.73 19.14 10.53
CA SER A 75 1.37 17.90 10.96
C SER A 75 0.40 16.72 10.89
N VAL A 76 0.95 15.51 10.81
CA VAL A 76 0.20 14.26 10.77
C VAL A 76 1.03 13.13 11.38
N THR A 77 0.35 12.15 11.97
CA THR A 77 0.94 10.90 12.43
C THR A 77 0.06 9.75 11.97
N LEU A 78 0.58 8.51 12.00
CA LEU A 78 -0.23 7.32 11.67
C LEU A 78 -1.49 7.20 12.55
N GLN A 79 -1.44 7.66 13.80
CA GLN A 79 -2.58 7.62 14.72
C GLN A 79 -3.65 8.66 14.38
N THR A 80 -3.26 9.80 13.78
CA THR A 80 -4.19 10.89 13.45
C THR A 80 -4.66 10.85 12.01
N LEU A 81 -4.00 10.07 11.15
CA LEU A 81 -4.25 10.01 9.71
C LEU A 81 -5.73 9.79 9.36
N ASN A 82 -6.37 8.85 10.05
CA ASN A 82 -7.79 8.51 9.81
C ASN A 82 -8.79 9.57 10.30
N ASN A 83 -8.34 10.71 10.84
CA ASN A 83 -9.20 11.85 11.17
C ASN A 83 -9.39 12.79 9.98
N PHE A 84 -8.61 12.65 8.92
CA PHE A 84 -8.67 13.49 7.72
C PHE A 84 -9.55 12.85 6.65
N ASP A 85 -10.27 13.69 5.90
CA ASP A 85 -11.17 13.27 4.83
C ASP A 85 -10.42 12.60 3.66
N SER A 86 -11.08 11.72 2.91
CA SER A 86 -10.47 11.02 1.76
C SER A 86 -10.09 11.95 0.60
N SER A 87 -10.59 13.19 0.56
CA SER A 87 -10.17 14.22 -0.39
C SER A 87 -8.86 14.93 -0.03
N THR A 88 -8.20 14.54 1.06
CA THR A 88 -6.96 15.16 1.52
C THR A 88 -5.70 14.45 1.03
N TYR A 89 -4.59 15.21 0.98
CA TYR A 89 -3.30 14.82 0.44
C TYR A 89 -2.21 15.00 1.49
N LEU A 90 -1.36 13.99 1.67
CA LEU A 90 -0.10 14.15 2.41
C LEU A 90 0.86 14.99 1.58
N THR A 91 1.04 16.26 1.92
CA THR A 91 1.83 17.19 1.10
C THR A 91 3.20 17.41 1.70
N SER A 92 4.25 17.29 0.88
CA SER A 92 5.63 17.42 1.34
C SER A 92 5.97 18.82 1.87
N TYR A 93 6.72 18.89 2.97
CA TYR A 93 7.37 20.14 3.39
C TYR A 93 8.52 20.56 2.48
N ASP A 94 9.15 19.59 1.80
CA ASP A 94 10.37 19.78 1.05
C ASP A 94 10.04 19.94 -0.45
N ASN A 95 10.83 20.73 -1.17
CA ASN A 95 10.75 20.70 -2.63
C ASN A 95 11.30 19.36 -3.13
N VAL A 96 10.43 18.55 -3.73
CA VAL A 96 10.73 17.22 -4.27
C VAL A 96 11.86 17.22 -5.31
N GLU A 97 12.05 18.32 -6.05
CA GLU A 97 13.14 18.45 -7.05
C GLU A 97 14.54 18.49 -6.40
N ASN A 98 14.62 18.80 -5.10
CA ASN A 98 15.90 18.83 -4.38
C ASN A 98 16.37 17.44 -3.93
N ASN A 99 15.62 16.37 -4.24
CA ASN A 99 15.91 15.00 -3.82
C ASN A 99 16.22 14.86 -2.31
N PRO A 100 15.34 15.34 -1.41
CA PRO A 100 15.55 15.19 0.03
C PRO A 100 15.76 13.71 0.42
N ALA A 101 16.61 13.49 1.43
CA ALA A 101 17.10 12.14 1.77
C ALA A 101 15.99 11.14 2.14
N TRP A 102 14.85 11.61 2.65
CA TRP A 102 13.73 10.74 3.00
C TRP A 102 12.96 10.24 1.75
N LEU A 103 12.97 10.97 0.62
CA LEU A 103 12.37 10.50 -0.64
C LEU A 103 13.16 9.34 -1.24
N THR A 104 14.50 9.40 -1.21
CA THR A 104 15.36 8.32 -1.73
C THR A 104 15.50 7.16 -0.75
N SER A 105 15.30 7.42 0.55
CA SER A 105 15.25 6.40 1.60
C SER A 105 16.43 5.44 1.60
N THR A 106 17.65 5.92 1.36
CA THR A 106 18.87 5.09 1.32
C THR A 106 19.08 4.20 2.55
N TYR A 107 18.53 4.57 3.71
CA TYR A 107 18.52 3.74 4.92
C TYR A 107 17.72 2.43 4.76
N GLY A 108 16.72 2.41 3.88
CA GLY A 108 15.90 1.26 3.53
C GLY A 108 16.45 0.43 2.38
N LYS A 109 17.65 0.76 1.85
CA LYS A 109 18.34 -0.12 0.91
C LYS A 109 18.62 -1.48 1.57
N PRO A 110 18.19 -2.59 0.97
CA PRO A 110 18.48 -3.90 1.53
C PRO A 110 19.98 -4.20 1.59
N ASP A 111 20.42 -4.84 2.67
CA ASP A 111 21.78 -5.34 2.81
C ASP A 111 22.00 -6.65 2.02
N SER A 112 23.22 -7.20 2.07
CA SER A 112 23.57 -8.45 1.39
C SER A 112 22.76 -9.69 1.81
N LYS A 113 22.03 -9.62 2.94
CA LYS A 113 21.17 -10.69 3.46
C LYS A 113 19.69 -10.42 3.17
N GLY A 114 19.39 -9.30 2.51
CA GLY A 114 18.04 -8.86 2.18
C GLY A 114 17.32 -8.12 3.30
N TYR A 115 18.01 -7.79 4.40
CA TYR A 115 17.41 -6.98 5.46
C TYR A 115 17.33 -5.52 5.02
N SER A 116 16.14 -4.93 5.09
CA SER A 116 15.93 -3.48 5.00
C SER A 116 15.51 -2.94 6.36
N ALA A 117 16.02 -1.76 6.73
CA ALA A 117 15.55 -1.04 7.92
C ALA A 117 14.12 -0.53 7.77
N ALA A 118 13.64 -0.34 6.53
CA ALA A 118 12.24 -0.06 6.26
C ALA A 118 11.42 -1.36 6.29
N PRO A 119 10.38 -1.45 7.14
CA PRO A 119 9.56 -2.65 7.25
C PRO A 119 8.52 -2.73 6.12
N ALA A 120 8.27 -3.94 5.62
CA ALA A 120 7.11 -4.20 4.77
C ALA A 120 5.81 -4.21 5.59
N THR A 121 4.66 -4.09 4.92
CA THR A 121 3.34 -4.27 5.55
C THR A 121 2.70 -5.56 5.05
N ILE A 122 2.44 -6.51 5.94
CA ILE A 122 1.85 -7.81 5.61
C ILE A 122 0.43 -7.87 6.16
N ILE A 123 -0.56 -8.11 5.30
CA ILE A 123 -1.98 -8.16 5.68
C ILE A 123 -2.57 -9.51 5.28
N ALA A 124 -3.03 -10.28 6.26
CA ALA A 124 -3.75 -11.52 6.04
C ALA A 124 -5.27 -11.27 6.03
N VAL A 125 -5.95 -11.79 5.02
CA VAL A 125 -7.40 -11.66 4.82
C VAL A 125 -8.01 -13.04 4.75
N GLU A 126 -8.65 -13.47 5.84
CA GLU A 126 -9.35 -14.76 5.91
C GLU A 126 -10.71 -14.63 5.22
N LYS A 127 -10.94 -15.42 4.18
CA LYS A 127 -12.18 -15.42 3.39
C LYS A 127 -12.80 -16.81 3.37
N ASN A 128 -13.98 -16.92 2.77
CA ASN A 128 -14.69 -18.20 2.65
C ASN A 128 -13.95 -19.16 1.69
N GLY A 129 -13.12 -20.03 2.25
CA GLY A 129 -12.45 -21.12 1.53
C GLY A 129 -10.98 -20.87 1.17
N PHE A 130 -10.45 -19.68 1.43
CA PHE A 130 -9.05 -19.33 1.19
C PHE A 130 -8.60 -18.16 2.06
N VAL A 131 -7.29 -17.94 2.12
CA VAL A 131 -6.68 -16.79 2.78
C VAL A 131 -5.83 -16.06 1.75
N ASP A 132 -6.08 -14.77 1.56
CA ASP A 132 -5.20 -13.92 0.76
C ASP A 132 -4.21 -13.23 1.70
N VAL A 133 -2.91 -13.34 1.40
CA VAL A 133 -1.86 -12.60 2.12
C VAL A 133 -1.27 -11.58 1.18
N PHE A 134 -1.42 -10.31 1.53
CA PHE A 134 -0.88 -9.17 0.82
C PHE A 134 0.47 -8.77 1.43
N TYR A 135 1.45 -8.53 0.57
CA TYR A 135 2.77 -8.02 0.93
C TYR A 135 2.90 -6.65 0.27
N PHE A 136 2.66 -5.61 1.07
CA PHE A 136 2.76 -4.23 0.64
C PHE A 136 4.18 -3.70 0.77
N TYR A 137 4.59 -2.97 -0.25
CA TYR A 137 5.85 -2.29 -0.40
C TYR A 137 5.56 -0.79 -0.42
N PHE A 138 6.22 -0.04 0.45
CA PHE A 138 6.06 1.40 0.49
C PHE A 138 7.37 2.07 0.09
N TYR A 139 7.27 3.08 -0.76
CA TYR A 139 8.37 3.95 -1.14
C TYR A 139 7.93 5.38 -0.91
N SER A 140 8.83 6.26 -0.46
CA SER A 140 8.46 7.67 -0.24
C SER A 140 8.36 8.46 -1.53
N TYR A 141 8.78 7.89 -2.65
CA TYR A 141 8.74 8.53 -3.95
C TYR A 141 8.64 7.49 -5.04
N ASN A 142 7.79 7.74 -6.03
CA ASN A 142 7.80 7.07 -7.31
C ASN A 142 8.54 7.94 -8.32
N HIS A 143 9.61 7.40 -8.89
CA HIS A 143 10.29 8.04 -10.01
C HIS A 143 9.81 7.39 -11.29
N GLY A 144 8.81 8.02 -11.91
CA GLY A 144 8.02 7.44 -12.99
C GLY A 144 8.80 7.25 -14.29
N SER A 145 8.10 6.96 -15.38
CA SER A 145 8.73 6.50 -16.62
C SER A 145 9.06 7.61 -17.62
N LEU A 146 9.87 7.31 -18.65
CA LEU A 146 10.11 8.21 -19.78
C LEU A 146 9.12 7.94 -20.91
N VAL A 147 8.40 8.98 -21.33
CA VAL A 147 7.59 9.02 -22.56
C VAL A 147 8.28 9.96 -23.54
N LEU A 148 8.88 9.42 -24.60
CA LEU A 148 9.58 10.20 -25.64
C LEU A 148 10.62 11.22 -25.08
N GLY A 149 11.29 10.87 -23.98
CA GLY A 149 12.29 11.71 -23.32
C GLY A 149 11.74 12.63 -22.23
N SER A 150 10.42 12.75 -22.09
CA SER A 150 9.78 13.44 -20.95
C SER A 150 9.53 12.45 -19.81
N ARG A 151 9.96 12.79 -18.60
CA ARG A 151 9.62 12.03 -17.39
C ARG A 151 8.17 12.32 -17.00
N VAL A 152 7.39 11.29 -16.76
CA VAL A 152 5.98 11.38 -16.34
C VAL A 152 5.76 10.51 -15.10
N ASP A 153 4.62 10.67 -14.45
CA ASP A 153 4.17 9.80 -13.36
C ASP A 153 5.08 9.83 -12.12
N ASN A 154 5.73 10.96 -11.83
CA ASN A 154 6.40 11.10 -10.54
C ASN A 154 5.37 11.43 -9.46
N HIS A 155 5.47 10.82 -8.29
CA HIS A 155 4.63 11.20 -7.17
C HIS A 155 5.31 10.93 -5.83
N VAL A 156 4.98 11.77 -4.84
CA VAL A 156 5.36 11.52 -3.45
C VAL A 156 4.53 10.34 -2.93
N GLY A 157 5.20 9.45 -2.21
CA GLY A 157 4.68 8.20 -1.68
C GLY A 157 4.23 7.22 -2.76
N ASP A 158 4.38 5.93 -2.48
CA ASP A 158 4.04 4.90 -3.43
C ASP A 158 3.70 3.60 -2.71
N TRP A 159 2.58 2.99 -3.11
CA TRP A 159 2.05 1.77 -2.52
C TRP A 159 1.90 0.70 -3.59
N GLU A 160 2.85 -0.23 -3.55
CA GLU A 160 2.93 -1.39 -4.40
C GLU A 160 2.67 -2.66 -3.59
N HIS A 161 2.28 -3.74 -4.26
CA HIS A 161 2.09 -5.03 -3.58
C HIS A 161 2.26 -6.26 -4.45
N SER A 162 2.51 -7.38 -3.78
CA SER A 162 2.12 -8.70 -4.29
C SER A 162 1.10 -9.34 -3.34
N MET A 163 0.38 -10.33 -3.85
CA MET A 163 -0.54 -11.11 -3.04
C MET A 163 -0.37 -12.60 -3.35
N ILE A 164 -0.38 -13.44 -2.31
CA ILE A 164 -0.41 -14.89 -2.46
C ILE A 164 -1.72 -15.39 -1.87
N ARG A 165 -2.47 -16.15 -2.67
CA ARG A 165 -3.68 -16.85 -2.22
C ARG A 165 -3.30 -18.22 -1.70
N PHE A 166 -3.79 -18.57 -0.52
CA PHE A 166 -3.60 -19.87 0.11
C PHE A 166 -4.95 -20.58 0.29
N SER A 167 -4.94 -21.91 0.19
CA SER A 167 -6.05 -22.69 0.74
C SER A 167 -6.15 -22.50 2.26
N THR A 168 -7.27 -22.88 2.87
CA THR A 168 -7.42 -22.88 4.35
C THR A 168 -6.40 -23.79 5.06
N ALA A 169 -5.77 -24.73 4.34
CA ALA A 169 -4.68 -25.56 4.85
C ALA A 169 -3.29 -24.91 4.72
N GLY A 170 -3.20 -23.67 4.23
CA GLY A 170 -1.93 -22.95 4.07
C GLY A 170 -1.12 -23.35 2.83
N VAL A 171 -1.75 -23.94 1.81
CA VAL A 171 -1.09 -24.31 0.55
C VAL A 171 -1.25 -23.18 -0.46
N PRO A 172 -0.16 -22.62 -1.01
CA PRO A 172 -0.25 -21.51 -1.97
C PRO A 172 -0.85 -21.97 -3.31
N GLN A 173 -1.77 -21.17 -3.85
CA GLN A 173 -2.57 -21.47 -5.05
C GLN A 173 -2.27 -20.50 -6.20
N ASN A 174 -2.16 -19.21 -5.91
CA ASN A 174 -1.96 -18.15 -6.90
C ASN A 174 -1.05 -17.04 -6.37
N VAL A 175 -0.44 -16.31 -7.29
CA VAL A 175 0.30 -15.07 -7.00
C VAL A 175 -0.25 -13.95 -7.88
N TYR A 176 -0.43 -12.78 -7.30
CA TYR A 176 -0.71 -11.54 -8.00
C TYR A 176 0.47 -10.58 -7.83
N TYR A 177 0.86 -9.94 -8.93
CA TYR A 177 1.88 -8.89 -8.95
C TYR A 177 1.19 -7.60 -9.39
N SER A 178 1.14 -6.59 -8.53
CA SER A 178 0.60 -5.28 -8.93
C SER A 178 1.58 -4.54 -9.82
N ALA A 179 1.05 -3.79 -10.78
CA ALA A 179 1.82 -2.93 -11.66
C ALA A 179 0.94 -1.74 -12.04
N HIS A 180 1.35 -0.55 -11.62
CA HIS A 180 0.62 0.69 -11.82
C HIS A 180 -0.83 0.56 -11.31
N SER A 181 -1.83 0.94 -12.13
CA SER A 181 -3.25 0.86 -11.78
C SER A 181 -3.86 -0.56 -11.83
N SER A 182 -3.06 -1.61 -12.08
CA SER A 182 -3.52 -3.00 -12.21
C SER A 182 -2.44 -4.02 -11.83
N GLY A 183 -2.28 -5.08 -12.61
CA GLY A 183 -1.32 -6.16 -12.33
C GLY A 183 -1.65 -7.46 -13.07
N THR A 184 -0.85 -8.49 -12.82
CA THR A 184 -1.02 -9.81 -13.44
C THR A 184 -1.10 -10.92 -12.40
N ALA A 185 -2.06 -11.82 -12.58
CA ALA A 185 -2.22 -13.03 -11.77
C ALA A 185 -1.65 -14.27 -12.47
N TYR A 186 -1.03 -15.15 -11.68
CA TYR A 186 -0.51 -16.44 -12.12
C TYR A 186 -0.97 -17.55 -11.16
N THR A 187 -1.03 -18.79 -11.65
CA THR A 187 -1.02 -19.95 -10.75
C THR A 187 0.31 -19.98 -10.01
N TYR A 188 0.30 -20.41 -8.75
CA TYR A 188 1.52 -20.46 -7.95
C TYR A 188 2.59 -21.33 -8.61
N SER A 189 2.18 -22.43 -9.25
CA SER A 189 3.09 -23.32 -9.98
C SER A 189 3.76 -22.67 -11.19
N ALA A 190 3.16 -21.64 -11.81
CA ALA A 190 3.65 -21.03 -13.04
C ALA A 190 4.88 -20.13 -12.83
N VAL A 191 5.00 -19.50 -11.67
CA VAL A 191 6.01 -18.45 -11.43
C VAL A 191 7.36 -19.03 -10.98
N GLN A 192 8.44 -18.32 -11.28
CA GLN A 192 9.77 -18.62 -10.77
C GLN A 192 9.79 -18.55 -9.23
N LYS A 193 10.58 -19.42 -8.60
CA LYS A 193 10.76 -19.45 -7.13
C LYS A 193 12.23 -19.59 -6.76
N VAL A 194 12.59 -19.04 -5.60
CA VAL A 194 13.83 -19.38 -4.89
C VAL A 194 13.43 -20.23 -3.68
N GLY A 195 13.82 -21.50 -3.69
CA GLY A 195 13.24 -22.49 -2.78
C GLY A 195 11.74 -22.59 -3.01
N VAL A 196 10.95 -22.26 -1.98
CA VAL A 196 9.48 -22.20 -2.09
C VAL A 196 8.93 -20.81 -2.35
N ARG A 197 9.75 -19.75 -2.29
CA ARG A 197 9.28 -18.36 -2.30
C ARG A 197 9.14 -17.84 -3.74
N PRO A 198 7.98 -17.28 -4.15
CA PRO A 198 7.83 -16.74 -5.50
C PRO A 198 8.72 -15.53 -5.68
N VAL A 199 9.38 -15.43 -6.84
CA VAL A 199 10.21 -14.27 -7.16
C VAL A 199 9.32 -13.12 -7.58
N VAL A 200 9.61 -11.93 -7.06
CA VAL A 200 9.06 -10.65 -7.48
C VAL A 200 10.22 -9.80 -7.99
N TYR A 201 10.07 -9.21 -9.18
CA TYR A 201 10.98 -8.18 -9.66
C TYR A 201 10.27 -6.84 -9.63
N SER A 202 10.73 -5.93 -8.77
CA SER A 202 10.24 -4.55 -8.69
C SER A 202 11.02 -3.69 -9.68
N ALA A 203 10.28 -2.94 -10.50
CA ALA A 203 10.82 -2.08 -11.54
C ALA A 203 11.53 -0.86 -10.95
N ALA A 204 12.53 -0.36 -11.67
CA ALA A 204 13.30 0.82 -11.25
C ALA A 204 12.41 2.07 -11.20
N GLY A 205 12.30 2.68 -10.02
CA GLY A 205 11.62 3.96 -9.80
C GLY A 205 10.09 3.91 -9.82
N SER A 206 9.47 3.15 -10.74
CA SER A 206 8.01 2.94 -10.78
C SER A 206 7.52 1.89 -9.78
N HIS A 207 8.45 1.07 -9.26
CA HIS A 207 8.25 -0.02 -8.31
C HIS A 207 7.24 -1.11 -8.67
N ALA A 208 6.59 -1.00 -9.83
CA ALA A 208 5.68 -2.00 -10.36
C ALA A 208 6.32 -3.40 -10.34
N ASN A 209 5.51 -4.39 -10.00
CA ASN A 209 5.95 -5.73 -9.66
C ASN A 209 5.67 -6.71 -10.80
N TYR A 210 6.68 -7.52 -11.13
CA TYR A 210 6.62 -8.43 -12.25
C TYR A 210 7.14 -9.83 -11.88
N ALA A 211 6.59 -10.84 -12.58
CA ALA A 211 7.01 -12.23 -12.42
C ALA A 211 8.30 -12.57 -13.20
N THR A 212 8.78 -11.66 -14.05
CA THR A 212 9.96 -11.85 -14.91
C THR A 212 10.89 -10.64 -14.85
N ALA A 213 12.18 -10.89 -15.10
CA ALA A 213 13.17 -9.86 -15.36
C ALA A 213 13.10 -9.38 -16.82
N GLY A 214 13.66 -8.21 -17.10
CA GLY A 214 13.79 -7.61 -18.42
C GLY A 214 12.82 -6.44 -18.64
N THR A 215 12.60 -6.12 -19.91
CA THR A 215 11.69 -5.05 -20.32
C THR A 215 10.23 -5.48 -20.16
N GLN A 216 9.46 -4.73 -19.38
CA GLN A 216 8.06 -4.97 -19.12
C GLN A 216 7.22 -3.91 -19.82
N LYS A 217 6.19 -4.33 -20.56
CA LYS A 217 5.31 -3.40 -21.28
C LYS A 217 4.25 -2.84 -20.35
N ILE A 218 4.17 -1.51 -20.26
CA ILE A 218 3.12 -0.82 -19.52
C ILE A 218 1.91 -0.65 -20.45
N TYR A 219 0.77 -1.23 -20.07
CA TYR A 219 -0.46 -1.21 -20.86
C TYR A 219 -1.47 -0.22 -20.23
N PRO A 220 -2.08 0.74 -20.96
CA PRO A 220 -1.67 1.42 -22.17
C PRO A 220 -1.48 2.92 -21.90
N ILE A 221 -0.31 3.34 -21.42
CA ILE A 221 0.12 4.73 -21.60
C ILE A 221 0.62 4.82 -23.04
N VAL A 222 -0.15 5.52 -23.88
CA VAL A 222 0.06 5.80 -25.32
C VAL A 222 0.89 4.72 -26.06
N GLY A 223 0.21 3.71 -26.62
CA GLY A 223 0.79 2.85 -27.67
C GLY A 223 1.85 1.83 -27.23
N ASN A 224 1.92 1.44 -25.95
CA ASN A 224 2.98 0.58 -25.40
C ASN A 224 4.40 1.18 -25.56
N ILE A 225 4.50 2.50 -25.65
CA ILE A 225 5.79 3.20 -25.85
C ILE A 225 6.59 3.25 -24.53
N VAL A 226 5.92 3.07 -23.40
CA VAL A 226 6.52 3.11 -22.07
C VAL A 226 6.77 1.69 -21.56
N THR A 227 7.96 1.48 -21.03
CA THR A 227 8.37 0.19 -20.46
C THR A 227 9.04 0.37 -19.12
N ASP A 228 8.69 -0.49 -18.19
CA ASP A 228 9.48 -0.72 -17.00
C ASP A 228 10.68 -1.61 -17.32
N THR A 229 11.70 -1.53 -16.48
CA THR A 229 12.85 -2.43 -16.53
C THR A 229 13.02 -3.10 -15.18
N THR A 230 13.18 -4.41 -15.21
CA THR A 230 13.40 -5.25 -14.03
C THR A 230 14.64 -6.12 -14.18
N ASP A 231 15.34 -6.41 -13.09
CA ASP A 231 16.42 -7.41 -13.05
C ASP A 231 16.62 -7.96 -11.63
N ALA A 232 17.53 -8.93 -11.49
CA ALA A 232 17.90 -9.50 -10.20
C ALA A 232 18.93 -8.62 -9.46
N GLY A 233 18.55 -7.39 -9.13
CA GLY A 233 19.37 -6.45 -8.37
C GLY A 233 19.40 -6.75 -6.87
N SER A 234 19.15 -5.76 -6.03
CA SER A 234 19.18 -5.94 -4.57
C SER A 234 18.05 -6.84 -4.10
N TYR A 235 18.39 -7.96 -3.45
CA TYR A 235 17.40 -8.81 -2.79
C TYR A 235 16.83 -8.11 -1.56
N TRP A 236 15.51 -8.09 -1.41
CA TRP A 236 14.78 -7.63 -0.23
C TRP A 236 13.93 -8.78 0.33
N ASP A 237 14.23 -9.16 1.57
CA ASP A 237 13.48 -10.16 2.31
C ASP A 237 12.44 -9.49 3.23
N VAL A 238 11.21 -9.38 2.73
CA VAL A 238 10.10 -8.77 3.48
C VAL A 238 9.70 -9.53 4.75
N ALA A 239 10.19 -10.75 4.95
CA ALA A 239 9.95 -11.49 6.20
C ALA A 239 10.92 -11.11 7.33
N GLN A 240 12.02 -10.40 7.05
CA GLN A 240 13.03 -10.04 8.06
C GLN A 240 12.70 -8.76 8.85
N ASN A 241 11.84 -7.89 8.32
CA ASN A 241 11.38 -6.67 8.98
C ASN A 241 9.99 -6.30 8.44
N TYR A 242 8.94 -6.43 9.25
CA TYR A 242 7.58 -6.18 8.81
C TYR A 242 6.63 -5.77 9.93
N ARG A 243 5.53 -5.11 9.54
CA ARG A 243 4.32 -4.89 10.34
C ARG A 243 3.24 -5.84 9.85
N GLY A 244 2.68 -6.67 10.74
CA GLY A 244 1.72 -7.72 10.35
C GLY A 244 0.32 -7.43 10.86
N TYR A 245 -0.69 -7.59 10.01
CA TYR A 245 -2.08 -7.27 10.31
C TYR A 245 -3.04 -8.34 9.80
N TYR A 246 -4.23 -8.37 10.38
CA TYR A 246 -5.40 -9.00 9.78
C TYR A 246 -6.36 -7.92 9.29
N TYR A 247 -7.07 -8.22 8.20
CA TYR A 247 -8.23 -7.47 7.77
C TYR A 247 -9.45 -8.38 7.74
N ASP A 248 -10.52 -7.96 8.40
CA ASP A 248 -11.82 -8.65 8.41
C ASP A 248 -12.76 -7.97 7.42
N THR A 249 -13.13 -8.69 6.36
CA THR A 249 -13.99 -8.19 5.29
C THR A 249 -15.46 -8.05 5.69
N ALA A 250 -15.89 -8.72 6.77
CA ALA A 250 -17.27 -8.62 7.26
C ALA A 250 -17.48 -7.35 8.09
N SER A 251 -16.49 -7.00 8.91
CA SER A 251 -16.53 -5.80 9.75
C SER A 251 -15.82 -4.58 9.12
N ASN A 252 -15.06 -4.77 8.03
CA ASN A 252 -14.17 -3.78 7.43
C ASN A 252 -13.16 -3.21 8.43
N THR A 253 -12.60 -4.06 9.30
CA THR A 253 -11.67 -3.63 10.35
C THR A 253 -10.30 -4.29 10.23
N PHE A 254 -9.27 -3.52 10.61
CA PHE A 254 -7.91 -4.04 10.77
C PHE A 254 -7.63 -4.40 12.22
N THR A 255 -6.83 -5.43 12.43
CA THR A 255 -6.29 -5.80 13.75
C THR A 255 -4.80 -6.08 13.64
N SER A 256 -4.06 -5.79 14.72
CA SER A 256 -2.63 -6.11 14.76
C SER A 256 -2.43 -7.63 14.86
N ALA A 257 -1.49 -8.15 14.07
CA ALA A 257 -1.08 -9.55 14.02
C ALA A 257 0.42 -9.71 14.32
N GLY A 258 1.03 -8.72 14.97
CA GLY A 258 2.45 -8.68 15.31
C GLY A 258 3.40 -8.49 14.13
N GLY A 259 4.69 -8.37 14.44
CA GLY A 259 5.75 -8.21 13.45
C GLY A 259 7.08 -8.69 14.00
N VAL A 260 8.14 -8.51 13.22
CA VAL A 260 9.53 -8.82 13.63
C VAL A 260 10.41 -7.57 13.55
N GLY A 261 11.47 -7.56 14.35
CA GLY A 261 12.47 -6.50 14.32
C GLY A 261 11.89 -5.12 14.66
N VAL A 262 12.32 -4.11 13.90
CA VAL A 262 11.90 -2.72 14.05
C VAL A 262 10.41 -2.56 13.75
N GLY A 263 9.94 -3.08 12.61
CA GLY A 263 8.53 -2.99 12.20
C GLY A 263 7.57 -3.58 13.24
N GLY A 264 7.90 -4.75 13.79
CA GLY A 264 7.09 -5.36 14.86
C GLY A 264 7.08 -4.56 16.17
N THR A 265 8.16 -3.85 16.47
CA THR A 265 8.30 -3.04 17.69
C THR A 265 7.48 -1.75 17.58
N GLU A 266 7.56 -1.06 16.45
CA GLU A 266 6.89 0.23 16.23
C GLU A 266 5.37 0.08 16.04
N GLN A 267 4.93 -1.02 15.42
CA GLN A 267 3.53 -1.29 15.09
C GLN A 267 2.54 -1.04 16.24
N THR A 268 2.93 -1.37 17.48
CA THR A 268 2.03 -1.22 18.64
C THR A 268 1.74 0.26 18.93
N ALA A 269 2.73 1.13 18.81
CA ALA A 269 2.56 2.56 19.05
C ALA A 269 1.76 3.22 17.93
N GLU A 270 1.94 2.77 16.68
CA GLU A 270 1.32 3.32 15.46
C GLU A 270 -0.18 3.03 15.35
N GLY A 271 -0.65 1.96 16.00
CA GLY A 271 -2.01 1.48 15.85
C GLY A 271 -2.29 0.88 14.46
N VAL A 272 -3.57 0.73 14.14
CA VAL A 272 -4.02 0.06 12.89
C VAL A 272 -4.86 0.97 11.99
N ASN A 273 -5.38 2.07 12.51
CA ASN A 273 -6.40 2.86 11.81
C ASN A 273 -5.87 3.55 10.54
N TRP A 274 -4.56 3.81 10.44
CA TRP A 274 -3.96 4.37 9.23
C TRP A 274 -4.16 3.47 8.00
N LEU A 275 -4.32 2.15 8.19
CA LEU A 275 -4.59 1.21 7.10
C LEU A 275 -5.96 1.45 6.43
N SER A 276 -6.90 2.06 7.17
CA SER A 276 -8.24 2.40 6.69
C SER A 276 -8.32 3.77 6.02
N TRP A 277 -7.25 4.57 6.05
CA TRP A 277 -7.30 5.91 5.49
C TRP A 277 -7.30 5.89 3.96
N LEU A 278 -8.25 6.61 3.37
CA LEU A 278 -8.52 6.64 1.93
C LEU A 278 -8.07 7.95 1.26
N GLY A 279 -7.34 8.81 1.98
CA GLY A 279 -6.67 9.95 1.37
C GLY A 279 -5.42 9.56 0.59
N MET A 280 -4.80 10.55 -0.04
CA MET A 280 -3.65 10.35 -0.90
C MET A 280 -2.35 10.39 -0.11
N TRP A 281 -1.51 9.36 -0.28
CA TRP A 281 -0.20 9.24 0.36
C TRP A 281 0.88 10.04 -0.37
N GLY A 282 0.55 11.27 -0.76
CA GLY A 282 1.47 12.19 -1.42
C GLY A 282 0.77 13.47 -1.87
N ASP A 283 1.58 14.38 -2.39
CA ASP A 283 1.14 15.69 -2.88
C ASP A 283 -0.05 15.55 -3.85
N GLU A 284 -0.89 16.59 -3.90
CA GLU A 284 -1.87 16.76 -4.98
C GLU A 284 -1.12 17.07 -6.29
N GLN A 285 -1.58 16.49 -7.42
CA GLN A 285 -1.01 16.74 -8.74
C GLN A 285 -0.89 18.24 -9.01
N TYR A 286 0.34 18.74 -9.15
CA TYR A 286 0.60 20.16 -9.35
C TYR A 286 -0.16 20.71 -10.58
N PRO A 287 -0.71 21.95 -10.50
CA PRO A 287 -1.41 22.56 -11.62
C PRO A 287 -0.43 22.97 -12.73
N ASP A 288 -0.93 23.20 -13.95
CA ASP A 288 -0.13 23.70 -15.10
C ASP A 288 0.62 25.01 -14.81
N SER A 289 0.16 25.79 -13.82
CA SER A 289 0.81 27.04 -13.40
C SER A 289 2.07 26.81 -12.54
N ASP A 290 2.26 25.61 -11.99
CA ASP A 290 3.47 25.25 -11.26
C ASP A 290 4.61 25.01 -12.26
N LYS A 291 5.75 25.67 -12.04
CA LYS A 291 6.91 25.60 -12.94
C LYS A 291 7.55 24.22 -12.99
N ARG A 292 7.29 23.39 -11.98
CA ARG A 292 7.76 22.00 -11.88
C ARG A 292 6.87 21.05 -12.69
N GLN A 293 5.66 21.48 -13.03
CA GLN A 293 4.72 20.67 -13.78
C GLN A 293 4.91 20.86 -15.29
N SER A 294 4.81 19.74 -16.01
CA SER A 294 4.71 19.71 -17.46
C SER A 294 4.07 18.38 -17.86
N CYS A 295 3.42 18.31 -19.02
CA CYS A 295 2.90 17.03 -19.51
C CYS A 295 3.46 16.71 -20.90
N ALA A 296 3.69 15.43 -21.15
CA ALA A 296 4.25 14.93 -22.40
C ALA A 296 3.26 15.06 -23.56
N LEU A 297 3.75 14.99 -24.80
CA LEU A 297 2.92 15.02 -26.01
C LEU A 297 2.09 16.30 -26.21
N GLY A 298 2.43 17.39 -25.52
CA GLY A 298 1.75 18.67 -25.65
C GLY A 298 0.35 18.69 -25.03
N VAL A 299 0.01 17.71 -24.17
CA VAL A 299 -1.22 17.74 -23.38
C VAL A 299 -1.08 18.75 -22.24
N SER A 300 -2.20 19.34 -21.80
CA SER A 300 -2.22 20.22 -20.64
C SER A 300 -3.28 19.78 -19.63
N ILE A 301 -3.05 20.10 -18.36
CA ILE A 301 -3.99 19.82 -17.29
C ILE A 301 -5.25 20.71 -17.42
N ILE A 302 -5.14 21.89 -18.04
CA ILE A 302 -6.30 22.77 -18.32
C ILE A 302 -7.27 22.14 -19.32
N ASP A 303 -6.81 21.21 -20.18
CA ASP A 303 -7.69 20.42 -21.04
C ASP A 303 -8.71 19.59 -20.21
N ARG A 304 -8.51 19.43 -18.89
CA ARG A 304 -9.46 18.80 -17.94
C ARG A 304 -10.83 19.46 -17.88
N GLN A 305 -10.93 20.77 -18.10
CA GLN A 305 -12.17 21.55 -17.90
C GLN A 305 -12.94 21.81 -19.20
N SER A 306 -12.28 21.64 -20.34
CA SER A 306 -12.89 21.91 -21.64
C SER A 306 -13.62 20.65 -22.12
N HIS A 307 -14.93 20.73 -22.26
CA HIS A 307 -15.77 19.71 -22.92
C HIS A 307 -15.46 19.58 -24.43
N TYR A 308 -14.21 19.75 -24.85
CA TYR A 308 -13.84 19.51 -26.23
C TYR A 308 -13.68 18.00 -26.44
N GLU A 309 -14.61 17.45 -27.21
CA GLU A 309 -14.59 16.10 -27.78
C GLU A 309 -13.41 15.84 -28.75
N ALA A 310 -12.27 16.51 -28.55
CA ALA A 310 -11.10 16.44 -29.42
C ALA A 310 -9.91 15.70 -28.78
N SER A 311 -9.95 15.38 -27.48
CA SER A 311 -8.93 14.52 -26.87
C SER A 311 -9.22 13.06 -27.23
N LEU A 312 -8.27 12.40 -27.90
CA LEU A 312 -8.27 10.95 -28.09
C LEU A 312 -7.93 10.18 -26.80
N LEU A 313 -7.60 10.89 -25.72
CA LEU A 313 -7.18 10.34 -24.43
C LEU A 313 -8.22 10.64 -23.34
N THR A 314 -8.42 9.67 -22.45
CA THR A 314 -9.21 9.85 -21.22
C THR A 314 -8.48 10.79 -20.25
N ARG A 315 -9.19 11.25 -19.21
CA ARG A 315 -8.60 12.07 -18.13
C ARG A 315 -7.41 11.38 -17.49
N ASP A 316 -7.57 10.13 -17.08
CA ASP A 316 -6.51 9.32 -16.47
C ASP A 316 -5.29 9.19 -17.41
N GLN A 317 -5.53 9.04 -18.72
CA GLN A 317 -4.44 8.98 -19.70
C GLN A 317 -3.70 10.31 -19.87
N ILE A 318 -4.33 11.45 -19.58
CA ILE A 318 -3.67 12.76 -19.57
C ILE A 318 -2.83 12.90 -18.30
N ASP A 319 -3.37 12.52 -17.14
CA ASP A 319 -2.66 12.56 -15.87
C ASP A 319 -1.41 11.65 -15.91
N ASP A 320 -1.52 10.47 -16.54
CA ASP A 320 -0.42 9.53 -16.85
C ASP A 320 0.71 10.13 -17.70
N LEU A 321 0.46 11.25 -18.38
CA LEU A 321 1.44 11.95 -19.18
C LEU A 321 2.03 13.17 -18.47
N CYS A 322 1.57 13.52 -17.28
CA CYS A 322 2.08 14.65 -16.53
C CYS A 322 3.30 14.29 -15.68
N HIS A 323 4.18 15.26 -15.48
CA HIS A 323 5.47 15.08 -14.83
C HIS A 323 5.30 14.69 -13.38
N TYR A 324 4.43 15.40 -12.66
CA TYR A 324 3.97 15.04 -11.33
C TYR A 324 2.52 14.58 -11.38
N GLN A 325 2.20 13.54 -10.60
CA GLN A 325 0.87 13.03 -10.31
C GLN A 325 0.56 13.11 -8.82
N SER A 326 -0.71 12.93 -8.48
CA SER A 326 -1.11 12.78 -7.09
C SER A 326 -0.54 11.49 -6.50
N GLY A 327 -0.16 11.51 -5.22
CA GLY A 327 0.20 10.28 -4.52
C GLY A 327 -0.95 9.25 -4.50
N PRO A 328 -0.65 7.95 -4.38
CA PRO A 328 -1.68 6.92 -4.42
C PRO A 328 -2.45 6.80 -3.09
N THR A 329 -3.59 6.16 -3.13
CA THR A 329 -4.32 5.71 -1.94
C THR A 329 -3.60 4.55 -1.24
N GLY A 330 -3.95 4.36 0.04
CA GLY A 330 -3.36 3.35 0.92
C GLY A 330 -3.88 1.91 0.71
N PRO A 331 -3.47 0.96 1.57
CA PRO A 331 -3.72 -0.47 1.40
C PRO A 331 -5.20 -0.89 1.26
N LEU A 332 -6.14 -0.24 1.97
CA LEU A 332 -7.56 -0.59 1.90
C LEU A 332 -8.12 -0.46 0.48
N ASP A 333 -7.68 0.56 -0.26
CA ASP A 333 -8.16 0.86 -1.61
C ASP A 333 -7.63 -0.14 -2.67
N LYS A 334 -6.66 -0.99 -2.31
CA LYS A 334 -6.13 -2.06 -3.19
C LYS A 334 -7.03 -3.30 -3.23
N ASN A 335 -8.31 -3.12 -2.86
CA ASN A 335 -9.38 -4.11 -2.90
C ASN A 335 -9.05 -5.38 -2.10
N LEU A 336 -8.77 -5.22 -0.79
CA LEU A 336 -8.41 -6.33 0.09
C LEU A 336 -9.50 -7.43 0.18
N GLY A 337 -10.76 -7.02 0.05
CA GLY A 337 -11.93 -7.90 0.09
C GLY A 337 -12.16 -8.75 -1.16
N ARG A 338 -11.36 -8.57 -2.22
CA ARG A 338 -11.62 -9.16 -3.53
C ARG A 338 -11.85 -10.66 -3.56
N THR A 339 -12.81 -11.13 -4.35
CA THR A 339 -13.10 -12.56 -4.53
C THR A 339 -12.17 -13.20 -5.56
N ALA A 340 -11.89 -12.48 -6.65
CA ALA A 340 -10.90 -12.86 -7.66
C ALA A 340 -9.46 -12.67 -7.16
N VAL A 341 -8.48 -13.27 -7.85
CA VAL A 341 -7.05 -13.06 -7.53
C VAL A 341 -6.58 -11.67 -7.96
N CYS A 342 -7.09 -11.19 -9.09
CA CYS A 342 -6.76 -9.89 -9.67
C CYS A 342 -7.43 -8.75 -8.89
N GLN A 343 -6.75 -7.60 -8.79
CA GLN A 343 -7.28 -6.42 -8.11
C GLN A 343 -8.57 -5.88 -8.75
N LYS A 344 -8.61 -5.83 -10.09
CA LYS A 344 -9.83 -5.60 -10.87
C LYS A 344 -10.47 -6.96 -11.14
N GLU A 345 -11.66 -7.19 -10.58
CA GLU A 345 -12.29 -8.51 -10.62
C GLU A 345 -12.79 -8.87 -12.02
N ASP A 346 -13.29 -7.88 -12.75
CA ASP A 346 -13.78 -8.06 -14.11
C ASP A 346 -12.66 -8.56 -15.03
N ASN A 347 -12.96 -9.61 -15.79
CA ASN A 347 -12.03 -10.24 -16.72
C ASN A 347 -10.72 -10.73 -16.07
N CYS A 348 -10.73 -11.06 -14.77
CA CYS A 348 -9.55 -11.58 -14.09
C CYS A 348 -9.04 -12.86 -14.76
N THR A 349 -7.87 -12.75 -15.39
CA THR A 349 -7.21 -13.84 -16.08
C THR A 349 -6.03 -14.34 -15.25
N ILE A 350 -6.04 -15.63 -14.91
CA ILE A 350 -4.95 -16.28 -14.19
C ILE A 350 -4.09 -17.05 -15.20
N LYS A 351 -2.86 -16.60 -15.40
CA LYS A 351 -1.91 -17.27 -16.29
C LYS A 351 -1.35 -18.55 -15.66
N THR A 352 -1.25 -19.61 -16.44
CA THR A 352 -0.73 -20.92 -15.99
C THR A 352 0.72 -21.19 -16.41
N LYS A 353 1.34 -20.20 -17.08
CA LYS A 353 2.74 -20.15 -17.50
C LYS A 353 3.19 -18.69 -17.56
N LEU A 354 4.51 -18.47 -17.51
CA LEU A 354 5.12 -17.15 -17.72
C LEU A 354 4.94 -16.66 -19.16
#